data_AF-A0A975TJ47-F1
#
_entry.id   AF-A0A975TJ47-F1
#
_cell.length_a   1.000
_cell.length_b   1.000
_cell.length_c   1.000
_cell.angle_alpha   90.00
_cell.angle_beta   90.00
_cell.angle_gamma   90.00
#
_symmetry.space_group_name_H-M   'P 1'
#
loop_
_entity.id
_entity.type
_entity.pdbx_description
1 polymer ?
#
loop_
_entity_poly.entity_id
_entity_poly.type
_entity_poly.pdbx_seq_one_letter_code
_entity_poly.pdbx_strand_id
1 'polypeptide(L)'
;MASWSYRAVVTGSASAAAQRPLLFLDVDGPLIPFGATPRERPDGYPTYRTSREVAAADANPLLARINPEYGPRLMALRCDLVWATTWMTDANDVVAPWLGLPELPVVTWPDPSDEDERAGLHWKTRPLLDWADGRPFVWVDDEITDTDRAWVTAYHQGHALLHRVDPRQGLTDPDFAALAKWLRVG
;
A
#
# COMPACT_ATOMS: atom_id res chain seq x y z
N MET A 1 -61.90 -18.98 10.43
CA MET A 1 -61.45 -19.62 9.17
C MET A 1 -61.31 -18.51 8.15
N ALA A 2 -60.19 -18.21 7.51
CA ALA A 2 -58.92 -18.90 7.38
C ALA A 2 -57.77 -17.87 7.35
N SER A 3 -56.61 -18.32 7.83
CA SER A 3 -55.30 -17.69 7.71
C SER A 3 -54.73 -17.96 6.32
N TRP A 4 -54.01 -16.99 5.74
CA TRP A 4 -52.81 -17.27 4.95
C TRP A 4 -51.94 -16.01 4.81
N SER A 5 -50.74 -16.09 5.40
CA SER A 5 -49.61 -15.18 5.17
C SER A 5 -48.85 -15.56 3.91
N TYR A 6 -48.37 -14.58 3.13
CA TYR A 6 -47.18 -14.75 2.31
C TYR A 6 -46.22 -13.57 2.44
N ARG A 7 -44.94 -13.94 2.56
CA ARG A 7 -43.75 -13.13 2.82
C ARG A 7 -43.34 -12.25 1.63
N ALA A 8 -42.68 -11.15 2.02
CA ALA A 8 -41.52 -10.48 1.43
C ALA A 8 -41.38 -10.41 -0.11
N VAL A 9 -41.36 -9.18 -0.61
CA VAL A 9 -40.55 -8.83 -1.79
C VAL A 9 -39.33 -8.08 -1.27
N VAL A 10 -38.21 -8.78 -1.14
CA VAL A 10 -36.88 -8.16 -1.14
C VAL A 10 -36.68 -7.64 -2.55
N THR A 11 -36.84 -6.34 -2.75
CA THR A 11 -36.51 -5.69 -4.02
C THR A 11 -34.99 -5.66 -4.16
N GLY A 12 -34.50 -6.56 -5.01
CA GLY A 12 -33.26 -6.44 -5.78
C GLY A 12 -32.02 -5.99 -5.02
N SER A 13 -31.20 -6.96 -4.59
CA SER A 13 -29.77 -6.71 -4.48
C SER A 13 -29.29 -6.32 -5.88
N ALA A 14 -28.98 -5.04 -6.09
CA ALA A 14 -27.92 -4.70 -7.02
C ALA A 14 -26.75 -5.64 -6.66
N SER A 15 -26.25 -6.40 -7.63
CA SER A 15 -24.92 -6.96 -7.48
C SER A 15 -24.03 -5.76 -7.16
N ALA A 16 -23.58 -5.67 -5.91
CA ALA A 16 -22.47 -4.80 -5.59
C ALA A 16 -21.37 -5.26 -6.54
N ALA A 17 -21.07 -4.46 -7.56
CA ALA A 17 -19.81 -4.62 -8.25
C ALA A 17 -18.77 -4.62 -7.13
N ALA A 18 -18.11 -5.77 -6.91
CA ALA A 18 -17.19 -5.91 -5.80
C ALA A 18 -16.19 -4.75 -5.89
N GLN A 19 -16.11 -3.95 -4.83
CA GLN A 19 -15.20 -2.80 -4.81
C GLN A 19 -13.79 -3.31 -5.11
N ARG A 20 -13.04 -2.59 -5.95
CA ARG A 20 -11.66 -2.99 -6.29
C ARG A 20 -10.85 -3.14 -4.99
N PRO A 21 -9.93 -4.11 -4.90
CA PRO A 21 -9.04 -4.22 -3.75
C PRO A 21 -8.24 -2.94 -3.56
N LEU A 22 -7.92 -2.63 -2.31
CA LEU A 22 -7.03 -1.53 -1.96
C LEU A 22 -5.57 -1.96 -2.06
N LEU A 23 -4.68 -1.02 -2.33
CA LEU A 23 -3.25 -1.19 -2.14
C LEU A 23 -2.73 -0.01 -1.33
N PHE A 24 -2.44 -0.27 -0.06
CA PHE A 24 -1.75 0.62 0.85
C PHE A 24 -0.25 0.59 0.58
N LEU A 25 0.31 1.72 0.19
CA LEU A 25 1.69 1.84 -0.28
C LEU A 25 2.51 2.75 0.63
N ASP A 26 3.55 2.20 1.25
CA ASP A 26 4.58 3.03 1.86
C ASP A 26 5.59 3.54 0.82
N VAL A 27 6.29 4.63 1.17
CA VAL A 27 7.31 5.27 0.34
C VAL A 27 8.71 4.75 0.70
N ASP A 28 9.12 4.90 1.96
CA ASP A 28 10.43 4.48 2.43
C ASP A 28 10.49 2.96 2.47
N GLY A 29 11.49 2.37 1.81
CA GLY A 29 11.60 0.92 1.68
C GLY A 29 11.08 0.48 0.31
N PRO A 30 9.75 0.43 0.06
CA PRO A 30 9.20 -0.01 -1.22
C PRO A 30 9.59 0.85 -2.43
N LEU A 31 9.49 2.18 -2.31
CA LEU A 31 9.76 3.10 -3.42
C LEU A 31 11.15 3.75 -3.31
N ILE A 32 11.55 4.12 -2.10
CA ILE A 32 12.87 4.68 -1.79
C ILE A 32 13.71 3.60 -1.09
N PRO A 33 14.62 2.93 -1.80
CA PRO A 33 15.44 1.91 -1.17
C PRO A 33 16.55 2.52 -0.29
N PHE A 34 16.81 1.89 0.84
CA PHE A 34 17.79 2.31 1.85
C PHE A 34 18.40 1.12 2.63
N GLY A 35 19.45 1.38 3.40
CA GLY A 35 20.03 0.38 4.33
C GLY A 35 21.03 -0.62 3.73
N ALA A 36 21.31 -0.57 2.42
CA ALA A 36 22.38 -1.40 1.84
C ALA A 36 23.75 -0.88 2.26
N THR A 37 24.64 -1.81 2.63
CA THR A 37 26.03 -1.51 2.95
C THR A 37 26.85 -1.21 1.70
N PRO A 38 27.99 -0.52 1.81
CA PRO A 38 28.91 -0.33 0.68
C PRO A 38 29.43 -1.63 0.07
N ARG A 39 29.39 -2.76 0.81
CA ARG A 39 29.73 -4.08 0.26
C ARG A 39 28.62 -4.66 -0.61
N GLU A 40 27.36 -4.42 -0.24
CA GLU A 40 26.19 -4.86 -1.01
C GLU A 40 25.96 -3.96 -2.24
N ARG A 41 26.27 -2.66 -2.13
CA ARG A 41 26.14 -1.67 -3.21
C ARG A 41 27.36 -0.74 -3.27
N PRO A 42 28.49 -1.18 -3.87
CA PRO A 42 29.70 -0.38 -3.96
C PRO A 42 29.53 0.92 -4.76
N ASP A 43 28.65 0.90 -5.77
CA ASP A 43 28.34 2.06 -6.62
C ASP A 43 27.16 2.89 -6.07
N GLY A 44 26.67 2.56 -4.87
CA GLY A 44 25.49 3.18 -4.26
C GLY A 44 24.17 2.74 -4.88
N TYR A 45 23.11 3.48 -4.57
CA TYR A 45 21.79 3.25 -5.16
C TYR A 45 21.70 3.83 -6.56
N PRO A 46 21.02 3.15 -7.50
CA PRO A 46 20.64 3.76 -8.77
C PRO A 46 19.92 5.09 -8.52
N THR A 47 20.25 6.08 -9.35
CA THR A 47 19.54 7.36 -9.36
C THR A 47 18.95 7.58 -10.75
N TYR A 48 17.77 8.17 -10.77
CA TYR A 48 16.98 8.40 -11.96
C TYR A 48 16.77 9.91 -12.14
N ARG A 49 16.54 10.30 -13.39
CA ARG A 49 16.18 11.67 -13.76
C ARG A 49 14.92 11.65 -14.61
N THR A 50 14.01 12.58 -14.37
CA THR A 50 12.83 12.83 -15.20
C THR A 50 12.91 14.19 -15.89
N SER A 51 12.11 14.40 -16.93
CA SER A 51 12.08 15.67 -17.68
C SER A 51 11.41 16.81 -16.91
N ARG A 52 10.69 16.51 -15.82
CA ARG A 52 9.91 17.46 -15.01
C ARG A 52 10.79 18.20 -13.97
N GLU A 53 12.11 18.03 -14.02
CA GLU A 53 12.89 17.76 -12.81
C GLU A 53 14.17 18.59 -12.65
N VAL A 54 14.29 19.76 -13.29
CA VAL A 54 15.40 20.67 -12.93
C VAL A 54 15.17 21.29 -11.53
N ALA A 55 13.97 21.17 -10.93
CA ALA A 55 13.65 21.80 -9.63
C ALA A 55 13.39 20.84 -8.45
N ALA A 56 12.87 19.63 -8.69
CA ALA A 56 12.42 18.73 -7.61
C ALA A 56 13.55 17.85 -7.03
N ALA A 57 14.49 17.39 -7.86
CA ALA A 57 15.59 16.54 -7.42
C ALA A 57 16.59 17.26 -6.50
N ASP A 58 16.72 18.59 -6.66
CA ASP A 58 17.57 19.42 -5.79
C ASP A 58 17.01 19.55 -4.36
N ALA A 59 15.71 19.32 -4.17
CA ALA A 59 15.04 19.48 -2.87
C ALA A 59 15.12 18.23 -1.99
N ASN A 60 15.16 17.01 -2.57
CA ASN A 60 15.36 15.78 -1.81
C ASN A 60 16.18 14.74 -2.60
N PRO A 61 17.46 14.50 -2.23
CA PRO A 61 18.33 13.57 -2.94
C PRO A 61 17.87 12.10 -2.84
N LEU A 62 16.98 11.76 -1.91
CA LEU A 62 16.39 10.42 -1.82
C LEU A 62 15.34 10.18 -2.91
N LEU A 63 14.64 11.22 -3.37
CA LEU A 63 13.63 11.13 -4.42
C LEU A 63 14.24 10.60 -5.72
N ALA A 64 15.49 10.99 -6.01
CA ALA A 64 16.25 10.50 -7.15
C ALA A 64 16.46 8.98 -7.15
N ARG A 65 16.27 8.27 -6.02
CA ARG A 65 16.36 6.80 -5.97
C ARG A 65 15.09 6.09 -6.43
N ILE A 66 13.97 6.81 -6.55
CA ILE A 66 12.70 6.21 -6.98
C ILE A 66 12.78 5.93 -8.48
N ASN A 67 12.62 4.65 -8.86
CA ASN A 67 12.53 4.27 -10.26
C ASN A 67 11.19 4.79 -10.84
N PRO A 68 11.21 5.72 -11.83
CA PRO A 68 9.98 6.25 -12.42
C PRO A 68 9.12 5.17 -13.12
N GLU A 69 9.71 4.03 -13.50
CA GLU A 69 8.97 2.91 -14.07
C GLU A 69 7.99 2.26 -13.09
N TYR A 70 8.12 2.50 -11.78
CA TYR A 70 7.15 2.00 -10.80
C TYR A 70 5.75 2.59 -11.04
N GLY A 71 5.63 3.84 -11.50
CA GLY A 71 4.34 4.50 -11.71
C GLY A 71 3.44 3.76 -12.70
N PRO A 72 3.87 3.57 -13.96
CA PRO A 72 3.11 2.77 -14.94
C PRO A 72 2.81 1.35 -14.47
N ARG A 73 3.72 0.72 -13.72
CA ARG A 73 3.53 -0.63 -13.17
C ARG A 73 2.46 -0.67 -12.07
N LEU A 74 2.47 0.30 -11.17
CA LEU A 74 1.45 0.47 -10.12
C LEU A 74 0.08 0.76 -10.76
N MET A 75 0.01 1.63 -11.76
CA MET A 75 -1.23 1.94 -12.49
C MET A 75 -1.80 0.75 -13.27
N ALA A 76 -0.96 -0.20 -13.66
CA ALA A 76 -1.39 -1.43 -14.32
C ALA A 76 -2.01 -2.45 -13.34
N LEU A 77 -1.82 -2.29 -12.02
CA LEU A 77 -2.45 -3.11 -11.00
C LEU A 77 -3.95 -2.76 -10.93
N ARG A 78 -4.81 -3.79 -10.90
CA ARG A 78 -6.28 -3.61 -10.88
C ARG A 78 -6.84 -3.26 -9.50
N CYS A 79 -6.14 -2.43 -8.72
CA CYS A 79 -6.52 -1.97 -7.38
C CYS A 79 -6.76 -0.46 -7.33
N ASP A 80 -7.28 0.03 -6.20
CA ASP A 80 -7.25 1.45 -5.84
C ASP A 80 -6.01 1.69 -4.96
N LEU A 81 -5.10 2.56 -5.40
CA LEU A 81 -3.87 2.88 -4.66
C LEU A 81 -4.17 3.91 -3.56
N VAL A 82 -3.53 3.74 -2.39
CA VAL A 82 -3.66 4.61 -1.22
C VAL A 82 -2.29 4.80 -0.59
N TRP A 83 -1.90 6.04 -0.31
CA TRP A 83 -0.67 6.33 0.43
C TRP A 83 -0.81 5.89 1.89
N ALA A 84 0.07 4.98 2.32
CA ALA A 84 0.19 4.48 3.68
C ALA A 84 1.61 4.74 4.21
N THR A 85 1.98 6.02 4.19
CA THR A 85 3.32 6.49 4.48
C THR A 85 3.34 7.62 5.52
N THR A 86 4.49 7.82 6.16
CA THR A 86 4.78 8.96 7.04
C THR A 86 4.94 10.28 6.29
N TRP A 87 5.11 10.24 4.96
CA TRP A 87 5.13 11.43 4.10
C TRP A 87 3.76 12.10 3.98
N MET A 88 2.67 11.39 4.33
CA MET A 88 1.31 11.95 4.32
C MET A 88 0.97 12.62 2.98
N THR A 89 0.45 13.85 3.01
CA THR A 89 0.10 14.64 1.82
C THR A 89 1.30 14.99 0.96
N ASP A 90 2.50 15.09 1.53
CA ASP A 90 3.71 15.44 0.78
C ASP A 90 4.02 14.37 -0.29
N ALA A 91 3.57 13.12 -0.10
CA ALA A 91 3.66 12.07 -1.11
C ALA A 91 2.95 12.46 -2.42
N ASN A 92 1.82 13.17 -2.35
CA ASN A 92 1.13 13.68 -3.54
C ASN A 92 1.83 14.88 -4.16
N ASP A 93 2.57 15.67 -3.38
CA ASP A 93 3.28 16.85 -3.88
C ASP A 93 4.60 16.50 -4.56
N VAL A 94 5.28 15.44 -4.11
CA VAL A 94 6.64 15.11 -4.58
C VAL A 94 6.78 13.71 -5.20
N VAL A 95 6.14 12.67 -4.63
CA VAL A 95 6.31 11.28 -5.09
C VAL A 95 5.36 10.96 -6.25
N ALA A 96 4.08 11.33 -6.14
CA ALA A 96 3.10 11.07 -7.20
C ALA A 96 3.51 11.72 -8.54
N PRO A 97 3.95 13.00 -8.59
CA PRO A 97 4.39 13.63 -9.83
C PRO A 97 5.65 13.00 -10.42
N TRP A 98 6.57 12.52 -9.58
CA TRP A 98 7.78 11.80 -9.99
C TRP A 98 7.45 10.47 -10.68
N LEU A 99 6.47 9.74 -10.14
CA LEU A 99 6.00 8.49 -10.69
C LEU A 99 4.97 8.67 -11.83
N GLY A 100 4.51 9.90 -12.08
CA GLY A 100 3.41 10.14 -13.02
C GLY A 100 2.08 9.55 -12.55
N LEU A 101 1.90 9.36 -11.24
CA LEU A 101 0.65 8.94 -10.62
C LEU A 101 -0.31 10.14 -10.50
N PRO A 102 -1.64 9.90 -10.52
CA PRO A 102 -2.59 10.91 -10.06
C PRO A 102 -2.43 11.15 -8.56
N GLU A 103 -3.11 12.18 -8.05
CA GLU A 103 -3.29 12.35 -6.61
C GLU A 103 -4.01 11.11 -6.03
N LEU A 104 -3.44 10.53 -4.96
CA LEU A 104 -3.99 9.35 -4.30
C LEU A 104 -4.58 9.72 -2.93
N PRO A 105 -5.60 8.97 -2.46
CA PRO A 105 -6.02 9.05 -1.06
C PRO A 105 -4.84 8.78 -0.11
N VAL A 106 -4.84 9.46 1.03
CA VAL A 106 -3.80 9.33 2.08
C VAL A 106 -4.44 8.81 3.34
N VAL A 107 -3.85 7.77 3.95
CA VAL A 107 -4.28 7.31 5.27
C VAL A 107 -3.95 8.39 6.31
N THR A 108 -4.95 8.79 7.09
CA THR A 108 -4.74 9.66 8.24
C THR A 108 -4.44 8.80 9.46
N TRP A 109 -3.28 8.98 10.07
CA TRP A 109 -2.85 8.21 11.22
C TRP A 109 -3.44 8.77 12.52
N PRO A 110 -4.08 7.95 13.37
CA PRO A 110 -4.38 8.35 14.74
C PRO A 110 -3.09 8.42 15.56
N ASP A 111 -3.16 9.00 16.76
CA ASP A 111 -2.06 8.92 17.72
C ASP A 111 -1.73 7.45 18.03
N PRO A 112 -0.43 7.06 18.07
CA PRO A 112 -0.03 5.70 18.39
C PRO A 112 -0.57 5.26 19.75
N SER A 113 -0.94 3.97 19.87
CA SER A 113 -1.39 3.40 21.14
C SER A 113 -0.26 2.65 21.85
N ASP A 114 -0.04 2.91 23.14
CA ASP A 114 0.95 2.19 23.98
C ASP A 114 0.70 0.67 24.03
N GLU A 115 -0.53 0.23 23.75
CA GLU A 115 -0.90 -1.18 23.74
C GLU A 115 -0.31 -1.93 22.55
N ASP A 116 -0.28 -1.31 21.37
CA ASP A 116 0.23 -1.92 20.14
C ASP A 116 1.74 -2.15 20.23
N GLU A 117 2.48 -1.16 20.73
CA GLU A 117 3.92 -1.29 20.95
C GLU A 117 4.25 -2.43 21.92
N ARG A 118 3.49 -2.56 23.00
CA ARG A 118 3.67 -3.66 23.98
C ARG A 118 3.35 -5.04 23.39
N ALA A 119 2.44 -5.10 22.42
CA ALA A 119 2.12 -6.32 21.69
C ALA A 119 3.12 -6.62 20.55
N GLY A 120 4.05 -5.70 20.26
CA GLY A 120 4.94 -5.79 19.11
C GLY A 120 4.21 -5.67 17.78
N LEU A 121 3.03 -5.05 17.78
CA LEU A 121 2.22 -4.80 16.59
C LEU A 121 2.68 -3.51 15.92
N HIS A 122 2.81 -3.53 14.60
CA HIS A 122 3.14 -2.33 13.86
C HIS A 122 2.01 -1.30 13.99
N TRP A 123 2.37 -0.04 14.26
CA TRP A 123 1.41 1.02 14.56
C TRP A 123 0.45 1.32 13.40
N LYS A 124 0.84 1.04 12.14
CA LYS A 124 -0.07 1.14 10.97
C LYS A 124 -1.10 0.01 10.90
N THR A 125 -0.89 -1.13 11.57
CA THR A 125 -1.71 -2.33 11.33
C THR A 125 -3.18 -2.13 11.65
N ARG A 126 -3.52 -1.63 12.85
CA ARG A 126 -4.93 -1.37 13.22
C ARG A 126 -5.55 -0.25 12.36
N PRO A 127 -4.92 0.93 12.18
CA PRO A 127 -5.46 1.97 11.30
C PRO A 127 -5.72 1.49 9.86
N LEU A 128 -4.87 0.64 9.29
CA LEU A 128 -5.08 0.10 7.94
C LEU A 128 -6.27 -0.86 7.86
N LEU A 129 -6.50 -1.67 8.90
CA LEU A 129 -7.68 -2.54 9.01
C LEU A 129 -8.96 -1.70 9.08
N ASP A 130 -8.97 -0.66 9.92
CA ASP A 130 -10.10 0.23 10.08
C ASP A 130 -10.37 1.00 8.77
N TRP A 131 -9.32 1.50 8.11
CA TRP A 131 -9.45 2.19 6.82
C TRP A 131 -9.99 1.26 5.74
N ALA A 132 -9.55 0.00 5.71
CA ALA A 132 -10.02 -0.98 4.74
C ALA A 132 -11.51 -1.29 4.90
N ASP A 133 -12.09 -1.15 6.10
CA ASP A 133 -13.52 -1.38 6.39
C ASP A 133 -14.04 -2.70 5.78
N GLY A 134 -13.27 -3.77 5.97
CA GLY A 134 -13.57 -5.11 5.44
C GLY A 134 -13.30 -5.32 3.94
N ARG A 135 -12.88 -4.29 3.19
CA ARG A 135 -12.46 -4.43 1.78
C ARG A 135 -11.21 -5.31 1.67
N PRO A 136 -11.07 -6.10 0.58
CA PRO A 136 -9.81 -6.76 0.29
C PRO A 136 -8.69 -5.73 0.11
N PHE A 137 -7.50 -5.99 0.65
CA PHE A 137 -6.37 -5.07 0.52
C PHE A 137 -5.02 -5.76 0.40
N VAL A 138 -4.06 -5.05 -0.20
CA VAL A 138 -2.63 -5.34 -0.07
C VAL A 138 -1.97 -4.20 0.71
N TRP A 139 -1.09 -4.53 1.65
CA TRP A 139 -0.21 -3.56 2.32
C TRP A 139 1.23 -3.84 1.91
N VAL A 140 1.88 -2.84 1.30
CA VAL A 140 3.24 -2.89 0.77
C VAL A 140 4.14 -1.97 1.59
N ASP A 141 5.05 -2.56 2.36
CA ASP A 141 5.85 -1.86 3.39
C ASP A 141 7.02 -2.78 3.82
N ASP A 142 8.14 -2.23 4.27
CA ASP A 142 9.31 -3.01 4.68
C ASP A 142 9.32 -3.40 6.17
N GLU A 143 8.55 -2.70 7.00
CA GLU A 143 8.48 -2.86 8.45
C GLU A 143 7.51 -3.97 8.89
N ILE A 144 6.76 -4.56 7.95
CA ILE A 144 5.81 -5.66 8.21
C ILE A 144 6.49 -6.84 8.93
N THR A 145 5.87 -7.28 10.01
CA THR A 145 6.30 -8.44 10.82
C THR A 145 5.32 -9.61 10.76
N ASP A 146 5.72 -10.76 11.33
CA ASP A 146 4.83 -11.91 11.50
C ASP A 146 3.70 -11.63 12.52
N THR A 147 3.93 -10.73 13.48
CA THR A 147 2.90 -10.26 14.42
C THR A 147 1.76 -9.57 13.66
N ASP A 148 2.10 -8.72 12.69
CA ASP A 148 1.10 -8.03 11.86
C ASP A 148 0.30 -9.01 11.02
N ARG A 149 0.98 -10.00 10.42
CA ARG A 149 0.31 -11.06 9.63
C ARG A 149 -0.67 -11.85 10.48
N ALA A 150 -0.26 -12.24 11.69
CA ALA A 150 -1.11 -12.96 12.62
C ALA A 150 -2.32 -12.13 13.04
N TRP A 151 -2.12 -10.84 13.31
CA TRP A 151 -3.19 -9.91 13.66
C TRP A 151 -4.20 -9.76 12.51
N VAL A 152 -3.73 -9.44 11.30
CA VAL A 152 -4.62 -9.27 10.14
C VAL A 152 -5.40 -10.56 9.85
N THR A 153 -4.76 -11.73 9.96
CA THR A 153 -5.43 -13.02 9.77
C THR A 153 -6.53 -13.27 10.82
N ALA A 154 -6.33 -12.82 12.06
CA ALA A 154 -7.29 -13.03 13.15
C ALA A 154 -8.48 -12.07 13.09
N TYR A 155 -8.26 -10.82 12.64
CA TYR A 155 -9.24 -9.75 12.80
C TYR A 155 -9.85 -9.23 11.49
N HIS A 156 -9.15 -9.32 10.36
CA HIS A 156 -9.70 -8.85 9.08
C HIS A 156 -10.62 -9.90 8.46
N GLN A 157 -11.87 -9.53 8.21
CA GLN A 157 -12.85 -10.43 7.59
C GLN A 157 -12.68 -10.55 6.06
N GLY A 158 -12.00 -9.57 5.45
CA GLY A 158 -11.70 -9.55 4.02
C GLY A 158 -10.41 -10.31 3.68
N HIS A 159 -10.15 -10.48 2.38
CA HIS A 159 -8.89 -11.07 1.92
C HIS A 159 -7.77 -10.01 2.00
N ALA A 160 -6.67 -10.32 2.69
CA ALA A 160 -5.53 -9.40 2.81
C ALA A 160 -4.21 -10.06 2.41
N LEU A 161 -3.33 -9.27 1.80
CA LEU A 161 -1.91 -9.60 1.61
C LEU A 161 -1.05 -8.55 2.29
N LEU A 162 -0.22 -8.97 3.24
CA LEU A 162 0.86 -8.14 3.75
C LEU A 162 2.11 -8.48 2.94
N HIS A 163 2.57 -7.56 2.09
CA HIS A 163 3.70 -7.79 1.20
C HIS A 163 4.92 -7.03 1.71
N ARG A 164 5.81 -7.75 2.40
CA ARG A 164 7.02 -7.17 2.97
C ARG A 164 8.08 -7.00 1.89
N VAL A 165 8.56 -5.78 1.69
CA VAL A 165 9.65 -5.48 0.75
C VAL A 165 11.00 -5.47 1.49
N ASP A 166 12.07 -5.92 0.84
CA ASP A 166 13.43 -5.71 1.36
C ASP A 166 13.82 -4.23 1.10
N PRO A 167 14.01 -3.41 2.15
CA PRO A 167 14.24 -1.97 1.96
C PRO A 167 15.57 -1.70 1.24
N ARG A 168 16.51 -2.66 1.27
CA ARG A 168 17.80 -2.54 0.56
C ARG A 168 17.63 -2.63 -0.95
N GLN A 169 16.50 -3.13 -1.43
CA GLN A 169 16.21 -3.37 -2.83
C GLN A 169 15.09 -2.47 -3.35
N GLY A 170 14.09 -2.20 -2.53
CA GLY A 170 12.81 -1.64 -2.99
C GLY A 170 12.03 -2.66 -3.81
N LEU A 171 10.91 -2.23 -4.40
CA LEU A 171 10.05 -3.10 -5.20
C LEU A 171 10.79 -3.69 -6.40
N THR A 172 10.73 -5.01 -6.53
CA THR A 172 11.37 -5.77 -7.60
C THR A 172 10.36 -6.38 -8.57
N ASP A 173 10.85 -6.96 -9.67
CA ASP A 173 9.99 -7.68 -10.62
C ASP A 173 9.20 -8.84 -9.98
N PRO A 174 9.81 -9.70 -9.14
CA PRO A 174 9.08 -10.67 -8.33
C PRO A 174 7.96 -10.08 -7.48
N ASP A 175 8.17 -8.90 -6.88
CA ASP A 175 7.19 -8.25 -6.02
C ASP A 175 5.96 -7.82 -6.82
N PHE A 176 6.17 -7.09 -7.92
CA PHE A 176 5.08 -6.73 -8.83
C PHE A 176 4.34 -7.95 -9.38
N ALA A 177 5.06 -9.05 -9.68
CA ALA A 177 4.43 -10.29 -10.13
C ALA A 177 3.54 -10.91 -9.03
N ALA A 178 3.99 -10.89 -7.77
CA ALA A 178 3.23 -11.36 -6.63
C ALA A 178 1.97 -10.51 -6.38
N LEU A 179 2.12 -9.17 -6.38
CA LEU A 179 1.02 -8.22 -6.26
C LEU A 179 -0.03 -8.44 -7.36
N ALA A 180 0.41 -8.50 -8.63
CA ALA A 180 -0.47 -8.70 -9.77
C ALA A 180 -1.15 -10.08 -9.75
N LYS A 181 -0.49 -11.11 -9.23
CA LYS A 181 -1.09 -12.44 -9.06
C LYS A 181 -2.19 -12.41 -8.01
N TRP A 182 -1.94 -11.82 -6.85
CA TRP A 182 -2.90 -11.74 -5.77
C TRP A 182 -4.16 -10.95 -6.19
N LEU A 183 -3.96 -9.79 -6.84
CA LEU A 183 -5.04 -8.92 -7.32
C LEU A 183 -5.89 -9.52 -8.45
N ARG A 184 -5.48 -10.64 -9.05
CA ARG A 184 -6.27 -11.36 -10.08
C ARG A 184 -7.19 -12.42 -9.49
N VAL A 185 -6.95 -12.86 -8.26
CA VAL A 185 -7.64 -14.00 -7.62
C VAL A 185 -8.70 -13.53 -6.62
N GLY A 186 -8.68 -12.25 -6.24
CA GLY A 186 -9.68 -11.60 -5.37
C GLY A 186 -10.89 -11.05 -6.12
#